data_AF-W9IBP9-F1
#
_entry.id   AF-W9IBP9-F1
#
_cell.length_a   1.000
_cell.length_b   1.000
_cell.length_c   1.000
_cell.angle_alpha   90.00
_cell.angle_beta   90.00
_cell.angle_gamma   90.00
#
_symmetry.space_group_name_H-M   'P 1'
#
loop_
_entity.id
_entity.type
_entity.pdbx_description
1 polymer ?
#
loop_
_entity_poly.entity_id
_entity_poly.type
_entity_poly.pdbx_seq_one_letter_code
_entity_poly.pdbx_strand_id
1 'polypeptide(L)'
;MSENVQKTTTQVRGDHTKWQCHKMVNEPGHARCVATMSMNVNTCTHCGQRRGKNAVALAQNDDVLGSLVDFEADGTEKWHYNLKVNGVHN
;
A
#
# COMPACT_ATOMS: atom_id res chain seq x y z
N MET A 1 3.04 26.20 2.89
CA MET A 1 2.57 25.22 1.89
C MET A 1 3.05 23.86 2.34
N SER A 2 2.21 22.81 2.34
CA SER A 2 2.67 21.47 2.70
C SER A 2 3.26 20.80 1.46
N GLU A 3 4.53 20.41 1.52
CA GLU A 3 5.17 19.67 0.42
C GLU A 3 4.84 18.18 0.57
N ASN A 4 4.36 17.56 -0.50
CA ASN A 4 4.25 16.11 -0.56
C ASN A 4 5.59 15.53 -0.98
N VAL A 5 6.35 14.99 -0.02
CA VAL A 5 7.60 14.28 -0.30
C VAL A 5 7.30 12.80 -0.49
N GLN A 6 7.83 12.23 -1.56
CA GLN A 6 7.72 10.81 -1.83
C GLN A 6 8.94 10.06 -1.30
N LYS A 7 8.72 8.98 -0.55
CA LYS A 7 9.80 8.15 0.00
C LYS A 7 9.55 6.67 -0.22
N THR A 8 10.53 6.01 -0.84
CA THR A 8 10.57 4.55 -0.94
C THR A 8 11.35 3.96 0.22
N THR A 9 10.80 2.95 0.90
CA THR A 9 11.40 2.33 2.09
C THR A 9 10.88 0.90 2.28
N THR A 10 11.67 0.06 2.93
CA THR A 10 11.23 -1.27 3.41
C THR A 10 10.59 -1.20 4.79
N GLN A 11 10.75 -0.09 5.50
CA GLN A 11 10.13 0.13 6.81
C GLN A 11 8.66 0.52 6.65
N VAL A 12 7.77 -0.33 7.17
CA VAL A 12 6.33 -0.03 7.24
C VAL A 12 6.10 1.11 8.24
N ARG A 13 5.33 2.13 7.84
CA ARG A 13 4.96 3.25 8.71
C ARG A 13 4.00 2.79 9.81
N GLY A 14 4.06 3.41 10.98
CA GLY A 14 3.16 3.08 12.09
C GLY A 14 1.67 3.35 11.80
N ASP A 15 1.37 4.27 10.88
CA ASP A 15 0.00 4.58 10.45
C ASP A 15 -0.49 3.74 9.26
N HIS A 16 0.35 2.87 8.69
CA HIS A 16 -0.05 1.94 7.63
C HIS A 16 -0.67 0.67 8.25
N THR A 17 -1.98 0.70 8.48
CA THR A 17 -2.70 -0.39 9.17
C THR A 17 -3.51 -1.30 8.25
N LYS A 18 -3.75 -0.88 6.99
CA LYS A 18 -4.53 -1.60 5.99
C LYS A 18 -3.84 -1.57 4.63
N TRP A 19 -4.16 -2.53 3.77
CA TRP A 19 -3.79 -2.48 2.36
C TRP A 19 -4.98 -2.83 1.47
N GLN A 20 -5.06 -2.18 0.32
CA GLN A 20 -6.02 -2.55 -0.72
C GLN A 20 -5.36 -3.50 -1.72
N CYS A 21 -6.05 -4.60 -2.02
CA CYS A 21 -5.66 -5.45 -3.14
C CYS A 21 -5.76 -4.66 -4.45
N HIS A 22 -4.93 -5.01 -5.42
CA HIS A 22 -4.99 -4.42 -6.75
C HIS A 22 -4.58 -5.44 -7.83
N LYS A 23 -4.77 -6.73 -7.52
CA LYS A 23 -4.49 -7.84 -8.42
C LYS A 23 -5.61 -7.96 -9.45
N MET A 24 -5.22 -8.27 -10.69
CA MET A 24 -6.18 -8.66 -11.72
C MET A 24 -6.81 -9.99 -11.31
N VAL A 25 -8.14 -10.06 -11.36
CA VAL A 25 -8.87 -11.32 -11.18
C VAL A 25 -9.36 -11.81 -12.53
N ASN A 26 -9.28 -13.12 -12.74
CA ASN A 26 -9.79 -13.79 -13.95
C ASN A 26 -11.31 -13.96 -13.84
N GLU A 27 -12.02 -12.85 -13.68
CA GLU A 27 -13.48 -12.78 -13.76
C GLU A 27 -13.89 -12.12 -15.09
N PRO A 28 -15.11 -12.38 -15.60
CA PRO A 28 -15.60 -11.73 -16.81
C PRO A 28 -15.50 -10.21 -16.69
N GLY A 29 -14.65 -9.59 -17.49
CA GLY A 29 -14.36 -8.15 -17.43
C GLY A 29 -12.98 -7.75 -16.90
N HIS A 30 -12.11 -8.71 -16.52
CA HIS A 30 -10.73 -8.44 -16.08
C HIS A 30 -10.63 -7.32 -15.02
N ALA A 31 -11.52 -7.37 -14.03
CA ALA A 31 -11.53 -6.37 -12.98
C ALA A 31 -10.31 -6.50 -12.08
N ARG A 32 -9.89 -5.39 -11.47
CA ARG A 32 -8.95 -5.43 -10.35
C ARG A 32 -9.74 -5.71 -9.08
N CYS A 33 -9.25 -6.65 -8.29
CA CYS A 33 -9.73 -6.77 -6.92
C CYS A 33 -9.37 -5.49 -6.17
N VAL A 34 -10.33 -4.89 -5.47
CA VAL A 34 -10.19 -3.66 -4.67
C VAL A 34 -10.52 -3.90 -3.19
N ALA A 35 -10.47 -5.16 -2.75
CA ALA A 35 -10.77 -5.52 -1.37
C ALA A 35 -9.69 -5.01 -0.42
N THR A 36 -10.12 -4.46 0.72
CA THR A 36 -9.23 -3.93 1.75
C THR A 36 -9.00 -4.96 2.85
N MET A 37 -7.75 -5.15 3.21
CA MET A 37 -7.28 -6.13 4.19
C MET A 37 -6.50 -5.42 5.30
N SER A 38 -6.43 -6.02 6.49
CA SER A 38 -5.49 -5.59 7.53
C SER A 38 -4.06 -5.79 7.05
N MET A 39 -3.14 -4.89 7.44
CA MET A 39 -1.72 -5.00 7.10
C MET A 39 -1.08 -6.31 7.59
N ASN A 40 -1.61 -6.89 8.67
CA ASN A 40 -1.15 -8.18 9.21
C ASN A 40 -1.58 -9.39 8.36
N VAL A 41 -2.52 -9.21 7.44
CA VAL A 41 -2.98 -10.26 6.53
C VAL A 41 -2.24 -10.12 5.21
N ASN A 42 -1.44 -11.13 4.84
CA ASN A 42 -0.66 -11.10 3.60
C ASN A 42 -1.41 -11.64 2.38
N THR A 43 -2.60 -12.23 2.54
CA THR A 43 -3.39 -12.83 1.46
C THR A 43 -4.76 -12.19 1.39
N CYS A 44 -5.17 -11.74 0.21
CA CYS A 44 -6.51 -11.19 0.01
C CYS A 44 -7.55 -12.30 0.19
N THR A 45 -8.45 -12.14 1.16
CA THR A 45 -9.52 -13.11 1.41
C THR A 45 -10.60 -13.13 0.32
N HIS A 46 -10.67 -12.08 -0.50
CA HIS A 46 -11.61 -12.00 -1.63
C HIS A 46 -11.12 -12.74 -2.87
N CYS A 47 -9.87 -12.54 -3.29
CA CYS A 47 -9.35 -13.12 -4.53
C CYS A 47 -8.29 -14.22 -4.33
N GLY A 48 -7.93 -14.52 -3.07
CA GLY A 48 -6.93 -15.53 -2.71
C GLY A 48 -5.48 -15.16 -3.06
N GLN A 49 -5.24 -14.02 -3.70
CA GLN A 49 -3.90 -13.60 -4.10
C GLN A 49 -3.12 -12.99 -2.94
N ARG A 50 -1.83 -13.31 -2.85
CA ARG A 50 -0.91 -12.66 -1.91
C ARG A 50 -0.74 -11.18 -2.24
N ARG A 51 -0.58 -10.35 -1.20
CA ARG A 51 -0.18 -8.95 -1.31
C ARG A 51 1.06 -8.85 -2.18
N GLY A 52 1.00 -7.94 -3.14
CA GLY A 52 1.97 -7.84 -4.22
C GLY A 52 2.07 -6.42 -4.73
N LYS A 53 2.99 -6.22 -5.68
CA LYS A 53 3.16 -4.93 -6.36
C LYS A 53 1.80 -4.34 -6.77
N ASN A 54 1.68 -3.02 -6.62
CA ASN A 54 0.49 -2.19 -6.81
C ASN A 54 -0.56 -2.25 -5.70
N ALA A 55 -0.36 -3.04 -4.63
CA ALA A 55 -1.19 -2.92 -3.43
C ALA A 55 -1.12 -1.49 -2.88
N VAL A 56 -2.27 -0.94 -2.48
CA VAL A 56 -2.35 0.44 -1.96
C VAL A 56 -2.18 0.41 -0.45
N ALA A 57 -1.29 1.22 0.09
CA ALA A 57 -1.12 1.39 1.52
C ALA A 57 -2.19 2.34 2.06
N LEU A 58 -2.92 1.90 3.08
CA LEU A 58 -4.02 2.64 3.66
C LEU A 58 -3.82 2.82 5.17
N ALA A 59 -4.24 3.98 5.67
CA ALA A 59 -4.38 4.21 7.09
C ALA A 59 -5.68 3.62 7.65
N GLN A 60 -5.85 3.71 8.97
CA GLN A 60 -7.03 3.18 9.65
C GLN A 60 -8.34 3.85 9.17
N ASN A 61 -8.27 5.13 8.80
CA ASN A 61 -9.36 5.93 8.25
C ASN A 61 -9.48 5.83 6.72
N ASP A 62 -8.81 4.87 6.09
CA ASP A 62 -8.78 4.62 4.65
C ASP A 62 -8.10 5.73 3.81
N ASP A 63 -7.35 6.63 4.47
CA ASP A 63 -6.47 7.57 3.74
C ASP A 63 -5.38 6.82 2.98
N VAL A 64 -5.15 7.23 1.73
CA VAL A 64 -4.10 6.66 0.89
C VAL A 64 -2.73 7.19 1.34
N LEU A 65 -1.89 6.28 1.81
CA LEU A 65 -0.54 6.57 2.26
C LEU A 65 0.49 6.37 1.15
N GLY A 66 0.22 5.46 0.19
CA GLY A 66 1.22 5.04 -0.79
C GLY A 66 0.88 3.74 -1.49
N SER A 67 1.90 3.06 -2.02
CA SER A 67 1.74 1.77 -2.71
C SER A 67 2.97 0.87 -2.57
N LEU A 68 2.75 -0.44 -2.71
CA LEU A 68 3.82 -1.44 -2.76
C LEU A 68 4.42 -1.43 -4.16
N VAL A 69 5.69 -1.04 -4.28
CA VAL A 69 6.36 -0.86 -5.57
C VAL A 69 7.29 -2.02 -5.91
N ASP A 70 7.91 -2.62 -4.90
CA ASP A 70 8.83 -3.73 -5.13
C ASP A 70 8.99 -4.65 -3.93
N PHE A 71 9.87 -5.63 -4.09
CA PHE A 71 10.38 -6.49 -3.04
C PHE A 71 11.91 -6.48 -3.10
N GLU A 72 12.56 -6.52 -1.94
CA GLU A 72 13.98 -6.86 -1.86
C GLU A 72 14.20 -8.36 -2.15
N ALA A 73 15.47 -8.76 -2.34
CA ALA A 73 15.80 -10.14 -2.71
C ALA A 73 15.37 -11.20 -1.67
N ASP A 74 15.23 -10.80 -0.40
CA ASP A 74 14.75 -11.65 0.70
C ASP A 74 13.20 -11.70 0.81
N GLY A 75 12.49 -11.00 -0.08
CA GLY A 75 11.04 -10.89 -0.07
C GLY A 75 10.49 -9.79 0.85
N THR A 76 11.34 -8.93 1.42
CA THR A 76 10.91 -7.75 2.18
C THR A 76 10.20 -6.77 1.27
N GLU A 77 9.02 -6.31 1.68
CA GLU A 77 8.19 -5.39 0.91
C GLU A 77 8.79 -3.98 0.85
N LYS A 78 8.87 -3.41 -0.34
CA LYS A 78 9.36 -2.04 -0.58
C LYS A 78 8.19 -1.12 -0.94
N TRP A 79 7.84 -0.25 0.00
CA TRP A 79 6.70 0.65 -0.08
C TRP A 79 7.12 2.05 -0.50
N HIS A 80 6.32 2.70 -1.34
CA HIS A 80 6.46 4.08 -1.74
C HIS A 80 5.36 4.91 -1.09
N TYR A 81 5.72 5.78 -0.15
CA TYR A 81 4.78 6.59 0.62
C TYR A 81 4.77 8.05 0.18
N ASN A 82 3.58 8.64 0.19
CA ASN A 82 3.36 10.08 0.11
C ASN A 82 3.41 10.66 1.53
N LEU A 83 4.43 11.46 1.83
CA LEU A 83 4.61 12.14 3.10
C LEU A 83 4.12 13.58 2.97
N LYS A 84 3.17 13.99 3.80
CA LYS A 84 2.84 15.40 3.96
C LYS A 84 3.86 16.02 4.90
N VAL A 85 4.81 16.78 4.37
CA VAL A 85 5.73 17.57 5.20
C VAL A 85 5.05 18.91 5.42
N ASN A 86 4.55 19.13 6.64
CA ASN A 86 4.12 20.47 7.04
C ASN A 86 5.37 21.31 7.17
N GLY A 87 5.57 22.27 6.26
CA GLY A 87 6.68 23.20 6.32
C GLY A 87 6.68 23.93 7.66
N VAL A 88 7.60 23.55 8.55
CA VAL A 88 7.92 24.34 9.74
C VAL A 88 8.78 25.50 9.22
N HIS A 89 8.12 26.61 8.89
CA HIS A 89 8.83 27.88 8.77
C HIS A 89 9.14 28.33 10.20
N ASN A 90 10.41 28.20 10.60
CA ASN A 90 10.96 28.98 11.72
C ASN A 90 11.01 30.46 11.35
#